data_AF-A0A9C9GRU7-F1
#
_entry.id   AF-A0A9C9GRU7-F1
#
_cell.length_a   1.000
_cell.length_b   1.000
_cell.length_c   1.000
_cell.angle_alpha   90.00
_cell.angle_beta   90.00
_cell.angle_gamma   90.00
#
_symmetry.space_group_name_H-M   'P 1'
#
loop_
_entity.id
_entity.type
_entity.pdbx_description
1 polymer ?
#
loop_
_entity_poly.entity_id
_entity_poly.type
_entity_poly.pdbx_seq_one_letter_code
_entity_poly.pdbx_strand_id
1 'polypeptide(L)'
;MKMTLIFFMLIISGCFSIDNPGIEKKEYTAIQKEGIRNMLRSLNGKERKCVLIFLTEYSEKWLEYCLQEDLYGSIGGGCYHESVYLMHTAVEEAALETCIVSHD
;
A
#
# COMPACT_ATOMS: atom_id res chain seq x y z
N MET A 1 54.39 21.06 8.21
CA MET A 1 53.14 21.05 9.02
C MET A 1 52.17 22.08 8.48
N LYS A 2 51.11 21.63 7.80
CA LYS A 2 49.69 21.92 8.12
C LYS A 2 48.84 21.42 6.95
N MET A 3 48.27 20.26 7.23
CA MET A 3 47.24 19.55 6.51
C MET A 3 45.91 20.23 6.83
N THR A 4 45.16 20.65 5.82
CA THR A 4 43.76 21.00 6.01
C THR A 4 42.96 20.51 4.81
N LEU A 5 42.61 19.23 4.85
CA LEU A 5 41.58 18.65 4.00
C LEU A 5 40.23 19.04 4.64
N ILE A 6 39.53 20.00 4.05
CA ILE A 6 38.18 20.38 4.48
C ILE A 6 37.23 19.32 3.94
N PHE A 7 36.90 18.34 4.78
CA PHE A 7 35.90 17.32 4.53
C PHE A 7 34.52 17.98 4.68
N PHE A 8 33.93 18.41 3.57
CA PHE A 8 32.59 18.98 3.52
C PHE A 8 31.58 17.82 3.69
N MET A 9 31.29 17.49 4.94
CA MET A 9 30.27 16.50 5.31
C MET A 9 28.90 17.13 5.08
N LEU A 10 28.38 17.00 3.86
CA LEU A 10 26.99 17.28 3.51
C LEU A 10 26.11 16.23 4.20
N ILE A 11 25.63 16.58 5.40
CA ILE A 11 24.59 15.83 6.10
C ILE A 11 23.28 16.09 5.33
N ILE A 12 22.98 15.21 4.39
CA ILE A 12 21.67 15.17 3.73
C ILE A 12 20.70 14.57 4.75
N SER A 13 20.22 15.40 5.68
CA SER A 13 19.05 15.07 6.49
C SER A 13 17.81 15.18 5.60
N GLY A 14 17.63 14.19 4.72
CA GLY A 14 16.38 14.03 3.99
C GLY A 14 15.30 13.60 4.98
N CYS A 15 14.34 14.47 5.26
CA CYS A 15 13.03 14.05 5.75
C CYS A 15 12.43 13.14 4.67
N PHE A 16 12.57 11.83 4.81
CA PHE A 16 11.84 10.87 4.00
C PHE A 16 10.41 10.83 4.54
N SER A 17 9.52 11.66 4.00
CA SER A 17 8.08 11.43 4.13
C SER A 17 7.71 10.29 3.18
N ILE A 18 7.07 9.25 3.68
CA ILE A 18 6.48 8.23 2.82
C ILE A 18 5.29 8.83 2.08
N ASP A 19 5.20 8.55 0.78
CA ASP A 19 4.04 8.93 -0.02
C ASP A 19 2.80 8.20 0.49
N ASN A 20 1.66 8.90 0.55
CA ASN A 20 0.38 8.30 0.91
C ASN A 20 0.06 7.15 -0.06
N PRO A 21 0.02 5.88 0.40
CA PRO A 21 -0.20 4.73 -0.47
C PRO A 21 -1.68 4.50 -0.78
N GLY A 22 -2.58 5.34 -0.26
CA GLY A 22 -4.02 5.17 -0.37
C GLY A 22 -4.52 5.12 -1.82
N ILE A 23 -5.23 4.05 -2.15
CA ILE A 23 -6.00 3.96 -3.39
C ILE A 23 -7.34 4.66 -3.17
N GLU A 24 -7.70 5.57 -4.07
CA GLU A 24 -8.96 6.31 -3.97
C GLU A 24 -10.16 5.36 -4.00
N LYS A 25 -11.11 5.59 -3.09
CA LYS A 25 -12.37 4.85 -3.08
C LYS A 25 -13.20 5.24 -4.30
N LYS A 26 -13.57 4.26 -5.10
CA LYS A 26 -14.54 4.41 -6.19
C LYS A 26 -15.89 3.87 -5.77
N GLU A 27 -16.96 4.42 -6.34
CA GLU A 27 -18.30 3.86 -6.21
C GLU A 27 -18.46 2.64 -7.12
N TYR A 28 -18.91 1.52 -6.54
CA TYR A 28 -19.20 0.30 -7.28
C TYR A 28 -20.63 -0.13 -7.02
N THR A 29 -21.33 -0.47 -8.09
CA THR A 29 -22.61 -1.20 -8.01
C THR A 29 -22.41 -2.57 -7.35
N ALA A 30 -23.49 -3.16 -6.84
CA ALA A 30 -23.45 -4.50 -6.28
C ALA A 30 -22.94 -5.55 -7.29
N ILE A 31 -23.31 -5.40 -8.57
CA ILE A 31 -22.87 -6.28 -9.66
C ILE A 31 -21.36 -6.17 -9.86
N GLN A 32 -20.79 -4.95 -9.89
CA GLN A 32 -19.35 -4.77 -10.05
C GLN A 32 -18.56 -5.35 -8.86
N LYS A 33 -19.02 -5.09 -7.62
CA LYS A 33 -18.40 -5.66 -6.41
C LYS A 33 -18.37 -7.19 -6.47
N GLU A 34 -19.48 -7.80 -6.87
CA GLU A 34 -19.58 -9.24 -6.98
C GLU A 34 -18.73 -9.80 -8.13
N GLY A 35 -18.65 -9.09 -9.26
CA GLY A 35 -17.76 -9.44 -10.38
C GLY A 35 -16.30 -9.50 -9.97
N ILE A 36 -15.80 -8.45 -9.30
CA ILE A 36 -14.43 -8.37 -8.78
C ILE A 36 -14.14 -9.51 -7.80
N ARG A 37 -15.05 -9.77 -6.85
CA ARG A 37 -14.88 -10.88 -5.89
C ARG A 37 -14.87 -12.24 -6.56
N ASN A 38 -15.70 -12.45 -7.58
CA ASN A 38 -15.72 -13.72 -8.30
C ASN A 38 -14.46 -13.92 -9.14
N MET A 39 -13.91 -12.87 -9.73
CA MET A 39 -12.58 -12.92 -10.35
C MET A 39 -11.51 -13.30 -9.34
N LEU A 40 -11.45 -12.63 -8.18
CA LEU A 40 -10.48 -12.96 -7.13
C LEU A 40 -10.58 -14.42 -6.67
N ARG A 41 -11.80 -14.94 -6.53
CA ARG A 41 -12.05 -16.34 -6.13
C ARG A 41 -11.67 -17.35 -7.20
N SER A 42 -11.76 -17.00 -8.48
CA SER A 42 -11.41 -17.90 -9.59
C SER A 42 -9.91 -17.98 -9.83
N LEU A 43 -9.12 -17.03 -9.32
CA LEU A 43 -7.66 -17.04 -9.48
C LEU A 43 -7.02 -18.28 -8.88
N ASN A 44 -5.99 -18.75 -9.57
CA ASN A 44 -5.15 -19.85 -9.13
C ASN A 44 -3.68 -19.59 -9.50
N GLY A 45 -2.78 -20.49 -9.09
CA GLY A 45 -1.38 -20.45 -9.48
C GLY A 45 -0.69 -19.09 -9.27
N LYS A 46 -0.08 -18.58 -10.36
CA LYS A 46 0.75 -17.37 -10.35
C LYS A 46 -0.08 -16.11 -10.08
N GLU A 47 -1.27 -15.98 -10.67
CA GLU A 47 -2.13 -14.80 -10.53
C GLU A 47 -2.60 -14.63 -9.09
N ARG A 48 -3.07 -15.72 -8.48
CA ARG A 48 -3.48 -15.71 -7.07
C ARG A 48 -2.31 -15.32 -6.16
N LYS A 49 -1.11 -15.84 -6.44
CA LYS A 49 0.09 -15.47 -5.68
C LYS A 49 0.42 -13.98 -5.84
N CYS A 50 0.36 -13.45 -7.06
CA CYS A 50 0.60 -12.03 -7.32
C CYS A 50 -0.39 -11.15 -6.55
N VAL A 51 -1.69 -11.44 -6.63
CA VAL A 51 -2.72 -10.67 -5.92
C VAL A 51 -2.49 -10.70 -4.41
N LEU A 52 -2.16 -11.86 -3.83
CA LEU A 52 -1.86 -11.94 -2.40
C LEU A 52 -0.65 -11.08 -2.01
N ILE A 53 0.42 -11.10 -2.81
CA ILE A 53 1.60 -10.26 -2.59
C ILE A 53 1.21 -8.78 -2.65
N PHE A 54 0.47 -8.36 -3.69
CA PHE A 54 0.03 -6.98 -3.84
C PHE A 54 -0.77 -6.50 -2.62
N LEU A 55 -1.75 -7.29 -2.18
CA LEU A 55 -2.61 -6.92 -1.05
C LEU A 55 -1.83 -6.86 0.28
N THR A 56 -0.87 -7.76 0.48
CA THR A 56 0.04 -7.72 1.64
C THR A 56 0.92 -6.48 1.62
N GLU A 57 1.60 -6.20 0.51
CA GLU A 57 2.47 -5.02 0.38
C GLU A 57 1.69 -3.71 0.51
N TYR A 58 0.47 -3.64 -0.02
CA TYR A 58 -0.41 -2.49 0.15
C TYR A 58 -0.74 -2.26 1.63
N SER A 59 -1.13 -3.32 2.35
CA SER A 59 -1.43 -3.24 3.79
C SER A 59 -0.23 -2.80 4.62
N GLU A 60 0.96 -3.31 4.30
CA GLU A 60 2.21 -2.96 4.99
C GLU A 60 2.58 -1.49 4.77
N LYS A 61 2.55 -1.01 3.51
CA LYS A 61 2.84 0.39 3.18
C LYS A 61 1.88 1.35 3.87
N TRP A 62 0.60 0.99 3.93
CA TRP A 62 -0.38 1.84 4.60
C TRP A 62 -0.16 1.87 6.11
N LEU A 63 0.12 0.72 6.72
CA LEU A 63 0.48 0.66 8.14
C LEU A 63 1.70 1.54 8.44
N GLU A 64 2.74 1.48 7.60
CA GLU A 64 3.94 2.30 7.73
C GLU A 64 3.63 3.80 7.62
N TYR A 65 2.92 4.22 6.57
CA TYR A 65 2.46 5.59 6.37
C TYR A 65 1.66 6.09 7.58
N CYS A 66 0.73 5.27 8.07
CA CYS A 66 -0.10 5.61 9.22
C CYS A 66 0.70 5.86 10.49
N LEU A 67 1.66 4.97 10.78
CA LEU A 67 2.52 5.08 11.96
C LEU A 67 3.45 6.29 11.86
N GLN A 68 3.93 6.59 10.65
CA GLN A 68 4.80 7.73 10.40
C GLN A 68 4.07 9.07 10.53
N GLU A 69 2.84 9.16 10.04
CA GLU A 69 2.02 10.37 10.06
C GLU A 69 1.15 10.49 11.34
N ASP A 70 1.28 9.54 12.27
CA ASP A 70 0.51 9.47 13.54
C ASP A 70 -1.01 9.63 13.37
N LEU A 71 -1.57 9.09 12.27
CA LEU A 71 -2.95 9.37 11.86
C LEU A 71 -4.00 8.90 12.87
N TYR A 72 -3.70 7.82 13.60
CA TYR A 72 -4.63 7.18 14.53
C TYR A 72 -4.06 6.98 15.93
N GLY A 73 -3.06 7.79 16.35
CA GLY A 73 -2.44 7.69 17.68
C GLY A 73 -3.40 7.79 18.87
N SER A 74 -4.62 8.30 18.64
CA SER A 74 -5.67 8.48 19.65
C SER A 74 -6.78 7.41 19.65
N ILE A 75 -6.78 6.47 18.69
CA ILE A 75 -7.80 5.40 18.58
C ILE A 75 -7.28 4.14 19.27
N GLY A 76 -8.10 3.48 20.10
CA GLY A 76 -7.76 2.20 20.71
C GLY A 76 -7.49 1.12 19.66
N GLY A 77 -6.22 0.72 19.51
CA GLY A 77 -5.75 -0.19 18.46
C GLY A 77 -5.11 0.50 17.24
N GLY A 78 -5.23 1.83 17.13
CA GLY A 78 -4.50 2.70 16.19
C GLY A 78 -4.46 2.21 14.74
N CYS A 79 -3.32 2.44 14.08
CA CYS A 79 -3.07 2.02 12.70
C CYS A 79 -3.26 0.51 12.45
N TYR A 80 -3.05 -0.32 13.48
CA TYR A 80 -3.26 -1.75 13.38
C TYR A 80 -4.75 -2.13 13.31
N HIS A 81 -5.62 -1.40 14.01
CA HIS A 81 -7.07 -1.60 13.95
C HIS A 81 -7.68 -1.07 12.65
N GLU A 82 -7.25 0.12 12.22
CA GLU A 82 -7.78 0.76 11.01
C GLU A 82 -7.37 0.05 9.71
N SER A 83 -6.31 -0.78 9.76
CA SER A 83 -5.84 -1.56 8.61
C SER A 83 -6.91 -2.41 7.92
N VAL A 84 -7.93 -2.83 8.68
CA VAL A 84 -9.05 -3.63 8.17
C VAL A 84 -9.96 -2.81 7.25
N TYR A 85 -10.09 -1.50 7.47
CA TYR A 85 -10.93 -0.61 6.65
C TYR A 85 -10.23 -0.10 5.39
N LEU A 86 -8.92 -0.32 5.29
CA LEU A 86 -8.11 0.06 4.14
C LEU A 86 -8.32 -0.88 2.95
N MET A 87 -8.81 -2.10 3.22
CA MET A 87 -9.10 -3.09 2.19
C MET A 87 -10.51 -2.90 1.65
N HIS A 88 -10.63 -2.25 0.49
CA HIS A 88 -11.91 -2.01 -0.19
C HIS A 88 -11.86 -2.42 -1.66
N THR A 89 -13.01 -2.42 -2.32
CA THR A 89 -13.15 -2.93 -3.70
C THR A 89 -12.22 -2.27 -4.72
N ALA A 90 -11.88 -0.98 -4.57
CA ALA A 90 -10.87 -0.37 -5.45
C ALA A 90 -9.44 -0.93 -5.25
N VAL A 91 -9.09 -1.39 -4.05
CA VAL A 91 -7.81 -2.09 -3.81
C VAL A 91 -7.85 -3.49 -4.44
N GLU A 92 -8.98 -4.19 -4.31
CA GLU A 92 -9.22 -5.47 -4.96
C GLU A 92 -9.12 -5.36 -6.50
N GLU A 93 -9.72 -4.34 -7.08
CA GLU A 93 -9.63 -4.02 -8.52
C GLU A 93 -8.19 -3.72 -8.93
N ALA A 94 -7.48 -2.84 -8.20
CA ALA A 94 -6.09 -2.50 -8.51
C ALA A 94 -5.16 -3.72 -8.45
N ALA A 95 -5.40 -4.66 -7.52
CA ALA A 95 -4.66 -5.91 -7.47
C ALA A 95 -4.90 -6.78 -8.72
N LEU A 96 -6.15 -6.87 -9.19
CA LEU A 96 -6.49 -7.60 -10.42
C LEU A 96 -5.87 -6.93 -11.65
N GLU A 97 -5.97 -5.61 -11.78
CA GLU A 97 -5.37 -4.84 -12.88
C GLU A 97 -3.86 -5.04 -12.92
N THR A 98 -3.20 -4.97 -11.75
CA THR A 98 -1.75 -5.13 -11.65
C THR A 98 -1.30 -6.54 -11.98
N CYS A 99 -2.06 -7.57 -11.59
CA CYS A 99 -1.60 -8.96 -11.66
C CYS A 99 -2.09 -9.75 -12.87
N ILE A 100 -3.15 -9.29 -13.54
CA ILE A 100 -3.81 -10.02 -14.63
C ILE A 100 -3.70 -9.21 -15.92
N VAL A 101 -4.11 -7.94 -15.90
CA VAL A 101 -4.14 -7.09 -17.10
C VAL A 101 -2.73 -6.72 -17.59
N SER A 102 -1.73 -6.71 -16.70
CA SER A 102 -0.32 -6.43 -17.06
C SER A 102 0.45 -7.62 -17.65
N HIS A 103 -0.20 -8.78 -17.79
CA HIS A 103 0.42 -10.03 -18.25
C HIS A 103 -0.18 -10.60 -19.55
N ASP A 104 -1.15 -9.90 -20.16
CA ASP A 104 -1.63 -10.13 -21.53
C ASP A 104 -0.88 -9.25 -22.55
#